data_AF-A0A5C6SWD8-F1
#
_entry.id   AF-A0A5C6SWD8-F1
#
_cell.length_a   1.000
_cell.length_b   1.000
_cell.length_c   1.000
_cell.angle_alpha   90.00
_cell.angle_beta   90.00
_cell.angle_gamma   90.00
#
_symmetry.space_group_name_H-M   'P 1'
#
loop_
_entity.id
_entity.type
_entity.pdbx_description
1 polymer ?
#
loop_
_entity_poly.entity_id
_entity_poly.type
_entity_poly.pdbx_seq_one_letter_code
_entity_poly.pdbx_strand_id
1 'polypeptide(L)'
;MADYASMAVRTGGENSGGKGISLILVPLKDHPGVTRRRLKIAGQIVAGTSFIELDDVRVRPENLIGRENEGMKYIMYNFNHEPDFVKTLMEQPVVRHRLAKCGAILEAQWSWVESFAYQLSKMPKETADQELGSLTALCKANAGIVLDECARCAVLLFGGNGSTRTGKGEIAEKIYREVPWARIPGGSEDVLLDLAIR
;
A
#
# COMPACT_ATOMS: atom_id res chain seq x y z
N MET A 1 17.24 -5.91 19.20
CA MET A 1 15.78 -5.74 19.44
C MET A 1 15.63 -4.64 20.48
N ALA A 2 14.64 -3.76 20.35
CA ALA A 2 14.52 -2.59 21.22
C ALA A 2 14.02 -2.95 22.64
N ASP A 3 14.56 -2.25 23.64
CA ASP A 3 14.13 -2.36 25.04
C ASP A 3 12.88 -1.51 25.34
N TYR A 4 12.69 -0.43 24.57
CA TYR A 4 11.56 0.51 24.66
C TYR A 4 11.04 0.85 23.26
N ALA A 5 9.80 1.33 23.18
CA ALA A 5 9.26 1.96 21.99
C ALA A 5 8.46 3.22 22.33
N SER A 6 8.62 4.27 21.52
CA SER A 6 7.69 5.39 21.52
C SER A 6 6.40 4.96 20.82
N MET A 7 5.28 4.98 21.54
CA MET A 7 3.98 4.53 21.04
C MET A 7 2.95 5.63 21.07
N ALA A 8 2.19 5.76 19.99
CA ALA A 8 1.00 6.58 19.94
C ALA A 8 -0.14 5.85 20.63
N VAL A 9 -0.70 6.43 21.69
CA VAL A 9 -1.77 5.84 22.52
C VAL A 9 -2.94 6.79 22.62
N ARG A 10 -4.17 6.26 22.74
CA ARG A 10 -5.35 7.09 22.97
C ARG A 10 -5.54 7.35 24.46
N THR A 11 -5.47 8.61 24.85
CA THR A 11 -5.72 9.10 26.23
C THR A 11 -6.96 9.99 26.30
N GLY A 12 -7.35 10.60 25.18
CA GLY A 12 -8.63 11.31 25.07
C GLY A 12 -9.81 10.34 24.94
N GLY A 13 -11.03 10.88 25.02
CA GLY A 13 -12.27 10.09 24.89
C GLY A 13 -12.36 9.33 23.56
N GLU A 14 -13.28 8.36 23.49
CA GLU A 14 -13.58 7.66 22.24
C GLU A 14 -13.90 8.66 21.13
N ASN A 15 -13.44 8.38 19.90
CA ASN A 15 -13.63 9.24 18.73
C ASN A 15 -12.96 10.63 18.78
N SER A 16 -12.06 10.89 19.73
CA SER A 16 -11.24 12.12 19.79
C SER A 16 -10.27 12.34 18.60
N GLY A 17 -10.25 11.43 17.62
CA GLY A 17 -9.39 11.52 16.45
C GLY A 17 -7.91 11.62 16.84
N GLY A 18 -7.15 12.43 16.10
CA GLY A 18 -5.76 12.74 16.41
C GLY A 18 -5.57 13.64 17.64
N LYS A 19 -6.61 14.38 18.05
CA LYS A 19 -6.59 15.29 19.20
C LYS A 19 -6.68 14.59 20.56
N GLY A 20 -6.88 13.27 20.58
CA GLY A 20 -6.84 12.47 21.82
C GLY A 20 -5.71 11.45 21.85
N ILE A 21 -4.70 11.64 20.99
CA ILE A 21 -3.52 10.77 20.93
C ILE A 21 -2.40 11.41 21.74
N SER A 22 -1.81 10.64 22.65
CA SER A 22 -0.56 10.95 23.36
C SER A 22 0.58 10.10 22.81
N LEU A 23 1.81 10.56 22.98
CA LEU A 23 3.01 9.79 22.66
C LEU A 23 3.68 9.38 23.97
N ILE A 24 3.87 8.10 24.21
CA ILE A 24 4.46 7.60 25.46
C ILE A 24 5.62 6.64 25.17
N LEU A 25 6.61 6.62 26.06
CA LEU A 25 7.70 5.64 26.03
C LEU A 25 7.28 4.36 26.77
N VAL A 26 7.05 3.30 26.01
CA VAL A 26 6.56 2.01 26.51
C VAL A 26 7.71 1.02 26.68
N PRO A 27 7.90 0.41 27.85
CA PRO A 27 8.87 -0.67 28.04
C PRO A 27 8.44 -1.91 27.26
N LEU A 28 9.40 -2.61 26.64
CA LEU A 28 9.15 -3.78 25.82
C LEU A 28 9.83 -5.05 26.32
N LYS A 29 11.13 -4.96 26.59
CA LYS A 29 11.92 -6.15 26.92
C LYS A 29 11.62 -6.59 28.34
N ASP A 30 11.31 -7.88 28.49
CA ASP A 30 11.08 -8.58 29.76
C ASP A 30 10.03 -7.91 30.66
N HIS A 31 9.11 -7.13 30.05
CA HIS A 31 8.06 -6.42 30.79
C HIS A 31 6.77 -7.27 30.84
N PRO A 32 6.14 -7.42 32.03
CA PRO A 32 4.85 -8.09 32.15
C PRO A 32 3.80 -7.49 31.21
N GLY A 33 2.99 -8.35 30.59
CA GLY A 33 1.94 -7.95 29.65
C GLY A 33 2.40 -7.65 28.23
N VAL A 34 3.71 -7.72 27.92
CA VAL A 34 4.22 -7.46 26.56
C VAL A 34 4.54 -8.76 25.83
N THR A 35 3.79 -9.03 24.75
CA THR A 35 4.08 -10.15 23.84
C THR A 35 4.56 -9.64 22.50
N ARG A 36 5.58 -10.27 21.93
CA ARG A 36 6.21 -9.84 20.66
C ARG A 36 6.34 -11.02 19.73
N ARG A 37 5.87 -10.88 18.49
CA ARG A 37 6.02 -11.88 17.43
C ARG A 37 6.49 -11.24 16.14
N ARG A 38 7.31 -11.94 15.36
CA ARG A 38 7.81 -11.40 14.09
C ARG A 38 6.67 -11.23 13.09
N LEU A 39 6.66 -10.09 12.39
CA LEU A 39 5.77 -9.88 11.25
C LEU A 39 6.45 -10.37 9.97
N LYS A 40 5.69 -11.11 9.17
CA LYS A 40 6.11 -11.49 7.82
C LYS A 40 5.88 -10.29 6.90
N ILE A 41 6.97 -9.78 6.34
CA ILE A 41 6.99 -8.64 5.42
C ILE A 41 7.57 -9.08 4.07
N ALA A 42 7.22 -8.36 3.01
CA ALA A 42 7.61 -8.69 1.64
C ALA A 42 9.13 -8.54 1.38
N GLY A 43 9.77 -7.58 2.04
CA GLY A 43 11.19 -7.27 1.91
C GLY A 43 11.79 -6.81 3.24
N GLN A 44 13.06 -6.41 3.26
CA GLN A 44 13.76 -5.98 4.49
C GLN A 44 13.66 -7.00 5.65
N ILE A 45 13.66 -8.30 5.34
CA ILE A 45 13.44 -9.38 6.31
C ILE A 45 14.35 -9.24 7.54
N VAL A 46 15.60 -8.82 7.35
CA VAL A 46 16.61 -8.65 8.42
C VAL A 46 16.34 -7.48 9.38
N ALA A 47 15.45 -6.54 9.04
CA ALA A 47 15.16 -5.35 9.84
C ALA A 47 14.39 -5.66 11.16
N GLY A 48 13.84 -6.87 11.30
CA GLY A 48 13.27 -7.34 12.57
C GLY A 48 11.87 -6.79 12.91
N THR A 49 11.08 -6.37 11.91
CA THR A 49 9.70 -5.90 12.09
C THR A 49 8.85 -6.91 12.88
N SER A 50 8.20 -6.44 13.93
CA SER A 50 7.50 -7.27 14.91
C SER A 50 6.14 -6.68 15.26
N PHE A 51 5.17 -7.57 15.48
CA PHE A 51 3.89 -7.25 16.10
C PHE A 51 4.10 -7.25 17.62
N ILE A 52 3.58 -6.22 18.28
CA ILE A 52 3.66 -6.05 19.73
C ILE A 52 2.23 -6.03 20.26
N GLU A 53 1.95 -6.92 21.18
CA GLU A 53 0.69 -7.00 21.91
C GLU A 53 0.94 -6.56 23.35
N LEU A 54 0.03 -5.73 23.86
CA LEU A 54 0.10 -5.15 25.20
C LEU A 54 -1.18 -5.55 25.94
N ASP A 55 -1.02 -6.28 27.02
CA ASP A 55 -2.09 -6.71 27.92
C ASP A 55 -1.85 -6.12 29.31
N ASP A 56 -2.70 -5.17 29.72
CA ASP A 56 -2.61 -4.43 31.00
C ASP A 56 -1.20 -3.90 31.38
N VAL A 57 -0.43 -3.48 30.38
CA VAL A 57 0.92 -2.93 30.56
C VAL A 57 0.87 -1.58 31.25
N ARG A 58 1.41 -1.51 32.47
CA ARG A 58 1.51 -0.26 33.24
C ARG A 58 2.72 0.56 32.81
N VAL A 59 2.50 1.86 32.59
CA VAL A 59 3.54 2.83 32.22
C VAL A 59 3.48 4.00 33.19
N ARG A 60 4.66 4.51 33.61
CA ARG A 60 4.72 5.65 34.53
C ARG A 60 4.33 6.95 33.83
N PRO A 61 3.68 7.92 34.52
CA PRO A 61 3.33 9.22 33.94
C PRO A 61 4.52 9.97 33.35
N GLU A 62 5.70 9.85 33.97
CA GLU A 62 6.94 10.51 33.50
C GLU A 62 7.41 10.02 32.12
N ASN A 63 6.90 8.88 31.63
CA ASN A 63 7.22 8.38 30.29
C ASN A 63 6.38 9.06 29.19
N LEU A 64 5.49 10.00 29.53
CA LEU A 64 4.78 10.83 28.56
C LEU A 64 5.78 11.71 27.81
N ILE A 65 5.78 11.60 26.48
CA ILE A 65 6.60 12.43 25.60
C ILE A 65 5.80 13.67 25.24
N GLY A 66 6.23 14.82 25.79
CA GLY A 66 5.55 16.10 25.59
C GLY A 66 4.27 16.21 26.43
N ARG A 67 3.20 16.75 25.84
CA ARG A 67 1.92 16.97 26.52
C ARG A 67 0.89 15.91 26.13
N GLU A 68 0.02 15.61 27.08
CA GLU A 68 -1.11 14.71 26.87
C GLU A 68 -1.97 15.24 25.72
N ASN A 69 -2.47 14.34 24.87
CA ASN A 69 -3.31 14.62 23.71
C ASN A 69 -2.64 15.42 22.58
N GLU A 70 -1.36 15.79 22.72
CA GLU A 70 -0.53 16.40 21.67
C GLU A 70 0.36 15.38 20.92
N GLY A 71 0.21 14.08 21.17
CA GLY A 71 1.03 13.04 20.56
C GLY A 71 1.01 13.06 19.03
N MET A 72 -0.17 13.27 18.41
CA MET A 72 -0.26 13.37 16.94
C MET A 72 0.53 14.55 16.39
N LYS A 73 0.58 15.68 17.11
CA LYS A 73 1.37 16.85 16.71
C LYS A 73 2.86 16.53 16.69
N TYR A 74 3.37 15.81 17.70
CA TYR A 74 4.79 15.42 17.74
C TYR A 74 5.14 14.41 16.64
N ILE A 75 4.26 13.43 16.39
CA ILE A 75 4.45 12.47 15.30
C ILE A 75 4.48 13.23 13.96
N MET A 76 3.52 14.13 13.73
CA MET A 76 3.46 14.89 12.49
C MET A 76 4.64 15.82 12.32
N TYR A 77 5.13 16.48 13.37
CA TYR A 77 6.34 17.32 13.28
C TYR A 77 7.54 16.58 12.67
N ASN A 78 7.71 15.28 12.96
CA ASN A 78 8.77 14.46 12.37
C ASN A 78 8.56 14.17 10.87
N PHE A 79 7.33 14.19 10.36
CA PHE A 79 7.00 13.90 8.96
C PHE A 79 6.76 15.16 8.12
N ASN A 80 6.19 16.20 8.74
CA ASN A 80 5.85 17.47 8.14
C ASN A 80 5.90 18.56 9.23
N HIS A 81 6.66 19.63 8.97
CA HIS A 81 6.82 20.73 9.92
C HIS A 81 5.60 21.67 9.96
N GLU A 82 4.60 21.46 9.09
CA GLU A 82 3.35 22.21 9.11
C GLU A 82 2.40 21.74 10.23
N PRO A 83 1.95 22.63 11.12
CA PRO A 83 1.21 22.27 12.34
C PRO A 83 -0.22 21.75 12.12
N ASP A 84 -0.84 21.98 10.95
CA ASP A 84 -2.25 21.67 10.67
C ASP A 84 -2.48 20.42 9.80
N PHE A 85 -1.51 19.49 9.79
CA PHE A 85 -1.50 18.35 8.87
C PHE A 85 -2.44 17.17 9.23
N VAL A 86 -3.25 17.28 10.29
CA VAL A 86 -4.15 16.18 10.72
C VAL A 86 -5.43 16.18 9.88
N LYS A 87 -5.31 15.72 8.64
CA LYS A 87 -6.42 15.49 7.70
C LYS A 87 -6.52 14.01 7.34
N THR A 88 -7.69 13.56 6.89
CA THR A 88 -7.81 12.20 6.36
C THR A 88 -6.97 12.04 5.09
N LEU A 89 -6.55 10.81 4.76
CA LEU A 89 -5.74 10.56 3.55
C LEU A 89 -6.44 11.08 2.28
N MET A 90 -7.77 10.93 2.19
CA MET A 90 -8.54 11.37 1.02
C MET A 90 -8.61 12.88 0.85
N GLU A 91 -8.40 13.67 1.91
CA GLU A 91 -8.36 15.12 1.79
C GLU A 91 -7.06 15.60 1.15
N GLN A 92 -5.99 14.81 1.24
CA GLN A 92 -4.68 15.16 0.69
C GLN A 92 -4.72 15.16 -0.85
N PRO A 93 -4.39 16.29 -1.51
CA PRO A 93 -4.44 16.38 -2.98
C PRO A 93 -3.59 15.31 -3.68
N VAL A 94 -2.44 14.96 -3.10
CA VAL A 94 -1.54 13.92 -3.65
C VAL A 94 -2.18 12.53 -3.67
N VAL A 95 -2.98 12.18 -2.66
CA VAL A 95 -3.69 10.89 -2.60
C VAL A 95 -4.77 10.85 -3.67
N ARG A 96 -5.57 11.91 -3.78
CA ARG A 96 -6.61 12.02 -4.82
C ARG A 96 -6.02 11.97 -6.22
N HIS A 97 -4.91 12.67 -6.46
CA HIS A 97 -4.19 12.65 -7.73
C HIS A 97 -3.75 11.23 -8.11
N ARG A 98 -3.13 10.49 -7.17
CA ARG A 98 -2.67 9.11 -7.41
C ARG A 98 -3.83 8.18 -7.74
N LEU A 99 -4.93 8.26 -6.99
CA LEU A 99 -6.13 7.47 -7.25
C LEU A 99 -6.75 7.82 -8.61
N ALA A 100 -6.86 9.11 -8.93
CA ALA A 100 -7.39 9.56 -10.22
C ALA A 100 -6.52 9.08 -11.40
N LYS A 101 -5.20 9.12 -11.27
CA LYS A 101 -4.27 8.58 -12.29
C LYS A 101 -4.51 7.08 -12.50
N CYS A 102 -4.57 6.29 -11.42
CA CYS A 102 -4.84 4.86 -11.49
C CYS A 102 -6.20 4.56 -12.14
N GLY A 103 -7.25 5.30 -11.76
CA GLY A 103 -8.57 5.18 -12.36
C GLY A 103 -8.54 5.49 -13.86
N ALA A 104 -7.91 6.58 -14.27
CA ALA A 104 -7.84 6.97 -15.68
C ALA A 104 -7.17 5.91 -16.57
N ILE A 105 -6.03 5.36 -16.14
CA ILE A 105 -5.33 4.32 -16.92
C ILE A 105 -6.06 2.97 -16.89
N LEU A 106 -6.77 2.65 -15.80
CA LEU A 106 -7.55 1.43 -15.69
C LEU A 106 -8.76 1.46 -16.63
N GLU A 107 -9.50 2.57 -16.64
CA GLU A 107 -10.65 2.77 -17.53
C GLU A 107 -10.23 2.74 -19.01
N ALA A 108 -9.07 3.34 -19.34
CA ALA A 108 -8.51 3.27 -20.69
C ALA A 108 -8.18 1.82 -21.10
N GLN A 109 -7.56 1.05 -20.20
CA GLN A 109 -7.26 -0.37 -20.43
C GLN A 109 -8.55 -1.20 -20.57
N TRP A 110 -9.55 -0.95 -19.72
CA TRP A 110 -10.84 -1.63 -19.76
C TRP A 110 -11.54 -1.43 -21.11
N SER A 111 -11.61 -0.18 -21.57
CA SER A 111 -12.15 0.16 -22.89
C SER A 111 -11.45 -0.59 -24.02
N TRP A 112 -10.11 -0.73 -23.94
CA TRP A 112 -9.34 -1.45 -24.94
C TRP A 112 -9.67 -2.95 -24.96
N VAL A 113 -9.76 -3.57 -23.79
CA VAL A 113 -10.14 -4.99 -23.64
C VAL A 113 -11.53 -5.25 -24.20
N GLU A 114 -12.51 -4.42 -23.84
CA GLU A 114 -13.89 -4.53 -24.35
C GLU A 114 -13.94 -4.41 -25.88
N SER A 115 -13.19 -3.46 -26.44
CA SER A 115 -13.11 -3.29 -27.90
C SER A 115 -12.54 -4.52 -28.60
N PHE A 116 -11.49 -5.15 -28.06
CA PHE A 116 -10.95 -6.38 -28.63
C PHE A 116 -11.88 -7.58 -28.45
N ALA A 117 -12.47 -7.75 -27.27
CA ALA A 117 -13.43 -8.81 -27.02
C ALA A 117 -14.60 -8.74 -28.02
N TYR A 118 -15.08 -7.53 -28.29
CA TYR A 118 -16.09 -7.31 -29.32
C TYR A 118 -15.58 -7.70 -30.72
N GLN A 119 -14.43 -7.20 -31.16
CA GLN A 119 -13.88 -7.51 -32.49
C GLN A 119 -13.63 -9.01 -32.69
N LEU A 120 -13.05 -9.68 -31.70
CA LEU A 120 -12.85 -11.13 -31.69
C LEU A 120 -14.17 -11.92 -31.82
N SER A 121 -15.29 -11.37 -31.34
CA SER A 121 -16.61 -11.99 -31.48
C SER A 121 -17.27 -11.77 -32.85
N LYS A 122 -16.76 -10.83 -33.65
CA LYS A 122 -17.36 -10.41 -34.94
C LYS A 122 -16.53 -10.80 -36.15
N MET A 123 -15.25 -11.11 -35.97
CA MET A 123 -14.35 -11.49 -37.05
C MET A 123 -14.24 -13.02 -37.18
N PRO A 124 -14.10 -13.57 -38.39
CA PRO A 124 -13.59 -14.92 -38.58
C PRO A 124 -12.22 -15.06 -37.93
N LYS A 125 -11.89 -16.26 -37.43
CA LYS A 125 -10.65 -16.51 -36.69
C LYS A 125 -9.41 -16.12 -37.50
N GLU A 126 -9.32 -16.52 -38.77
CA GLU A 126 -8.14 -16.23 -39.59
C GLU A 126 -7.91 -14.72 -39.76
N THR A 127 -8.98 -13.95 -39.94
CA THR A 127 -8.92 -12.48 -40.03
C THR A 127 -8.54 -11.86 -38.70
N ALA A 128 -9.13 -12.34 -37.59
CA ALA A 128 -8.80 -11.86 -36.26
C ALA A 128 -7.31 -12.09 -35.91
N ASP A 129 -6.79 -13.28 -36.22
CA ASP A 129 -5.40 -13.64 -35.96
C ASP A 129 -4.43 -12.73 -36.73
N GLN A 130 -4.77 -12.34 -37.98
CA GLN A 130 -3.97 -11.44 -38.80
C GLN A 130 -4.05 -9.97 -38.35
N GLU A 131 -5.25 -9.46 -38.08
CA GLU A 131 -5.48 -8.03 -37.84
C GLU A 131 -5.29 -7.63 -36.37
N LEU A 132 -5.52 -8.54 -35.42
CA LEU A 132 -5.53 -8.23 -33.98
C LEU A 132 -4.35 -8.81 -33.21
N GLY A 133 -3.51 -9.66 -33.81
CA GLY A 133 -2.42 -10.33 -33.10
C GLY A 133 -1.45 -9.35 -32.41
N SER A 134 -0.93 -8.38 -33.16
CA SER A 134 -0.01 -7.34 -32.65
C SER A 134 -0.67 -6.44 -31.60
N LEU A 135 -1.90 -6.01 -31.86
CA LEU A 135 -2.69 -5.17 -30.97
C LEU A 135 -3.06 -5.89 -29.66
N THR A 136 -3.29 -7.21 -29.71
CA THR A 136 -3.52 -8.05 -28.55
C THR A 136 -2.26 -8.16 -27.69
N ALA A 137 -1.08 -8.27 -28.31
CA ALA A 137 0.20 -8.24 -27.60
C ALA A 137 0.39 -6.90 -26.86
N LEU A 138 0.10 -5.75 -27.51
CA LEU A 138 0.11 -4.44 -26.85
C LEU A 138 -0.86 -4.36 -25.68
N CYS A 139 -2.09 -4.82 -25.88
CA CYS A 139 -3.12 -4.80 -24.84
C CYS A 139 -2.66 -5.59 -23.61
N LYS A 140 -2.05 -6.76 -23.80
CA LYS A 140 -1.52 -7.60 -22.73
C LYS A 140 -0.32 -6.97 -22.02
N ALA A 141 0.60 -6.36 -22.76
CA ALA A 141 1.73 -5.64 -22.18
C ALA A 141 1.25 -4.46 -21.32
N ASN A 142 0.35 -3.64 -21.87
CA ASN A 142 -0.19 -2.47 -21.18
C ASN A 142 -0.98 -2.85 -19.92
N ALA A 143 -1.71 -3.98 -19.93
CA ALA A 143 -2.38 -4.51 -18.74
C ALA A 143 -1.41 -4.75 -17.57
N GLY A 144 -0.20 -5.28 -17.86
CA GLY A 144 0.84 -5.50 -16.86
C GLY A 144 1.39 -4.20 -16.26
N ILE A 145 1.57 -3.17 -17.11
CA ILE A 145 2.01 -1.83 -16.70
C ILE A 145 0.95 -1.16 -15.81
N VAL A 146 -0.32 -1.21 -16.21
CA VAL A 146 -1.45 -0.66 -15.45
C VAL A 146 -1.58 -1.34 -14.09
N LEU A 147 -1.46 -2.67 -14.05
CA LEU A 147 -1.50 -3.42 -12.79
C LEU A 147 -0.36 -3.01 -11.84
N ASP A 148 0.87 -2.87 -12.33
CA ASP A 148 2.02 -2.45 -11.50
C ASP A 148 1.79 -1.05 -10.91
N GLU A 149 1.34 -0.09 -11.71
CA GLU A 149 1.06 1.27 -11.25
C GLU A 149 -0.02 1.29 -10.15
N CYS A 150 -1.12 0.57 -10.37
CA CYS A 150 -2.21 0.45 -9.40
C CYS A 150 -1.75 -0.24 -8.10
N ALA A 151 -0.98 -1.32 -8.21
CA ALA A 151 -0.48 -2.07 -7.06
C ALA A 151 0.51 -1.24 -6.22
N ARG A 152 1.45 -0.53 -6.88
CA ARG A 152 2.37 0.39 -6.20
C ARG A 152 1.65 1.52 -5.50
N CYS A 153 0.64 2.10 -6.16
CA CYS A 153 -0.21 3.12 -5.57
C CYS A 153 -0.89 2.60 -4.29
N ALA A 154 -1.51 1.42 -4.36
CA ALA A 154 -2.18 0.81 -3.21
C ALA A 154 -1.21 0.57 -2.04
N VAL A 155 -0.06 -0.06 -2.28
CA VAL A 155 0.96 -0.31 -1.25
C VAL A 155 1.40 1.00 -0.59
N LEU A 156 1.63 2.05 -1.37
CA LEU A 156 2.04 3.35 -0.84
C LEU A 156 0.95 4.01 0.01
N LEU A 157 -0.32 3.93 -0.39
CA LEU A 157 -1.44 4.48 0.37
C LEU A 157 -1.65 3.77 1.72
N PHE A 158 -1.32 2.48 1.80
CA PHE A 158 -1.29 1.74 3.08
C PHE A 158 -0.04 2.03 3.92
N GLY A 159 0.95 2.74 3.39
CA GLY A 159 2.23 3.01 4.05
C GLY A 159 2.94 1.72 4.45
N GLY A 160 3.49 1.65 5.67
CA GLY A 160 4.15 0.45 6.18
C GLY A 160 3.27 -0.80 6.18
N ASN A 161 1.95 -0.65 6.36
CA ASN A 161 1.02 -1.77 6.31
C ASN A 161 0.94 -2.41 4.92
N GLY A 162 1.21 -1.64 3.85
CA GLY A 162 1.22 -2.14 2.47
C GLY A 162 2.34 -3.13 2.18
N SER A 163 3.32 -3.27 3.10
CA SER A 163 4.41 -4.25 2.98
C SER A 163 4.23 -5.48 3.89
N THR A 164 3.16 -5.50 4.69
CA THR A 164 2.86 -6.59 5.62
C THR A 164 2.02 -7.66 4.94
N ARG A 165 2.40 -8.94 5.12
CA ARG A 165 1.67 -10.08 4.52
C ARG A 165 0.40 -10.48 5.28
N THR A 166 -0.04 -9.64 6.22
CA THR A 166 -1.19 -9.86 7.10
C THR A 166 -1.81 -8.52 7.48
N GLY A 167 -3.12 -8.47 7.73
CA GLY A 167 -3.77 -7.27 8.24
C GLY A 167 -4.25 -6.34 7.13
N LYS A 168 -4.40 -5.05 7.43
CA LYS A 168 -5.16 -4.12 6.54
C LYS A 168 -4.56 -3.94 5.14
N GLY A 169 -3.23 -4.06 5.00
CA GLY A 169 -2.55 -3.92 3.71
C GLY A 169 -2.26 -5.24 2.99
N GLU A 170 -2.71 -6.39 3.52
CA GLU A 170 -2.36 -7.72 3.01
C GLU A 170 -2.75 -7.92 1.54
N ILE A 171 -3.94 -7.45 1.15
CA ILE A 171 -4.42 -7.59 -0.23
C ILE A 171 -3.53 -6.77 -1.18
N ALA A 172 -3.19 -5.53 -0.80
CA ALA A 172 -2.32 -4.67 -1.61
C ALA A 172 -0.90 -5.27 -1.72
N GLU A 173 -0.33 -5.77 -0.62
CA GLU A 173 0.95 -6.48 -0.61
C GLU A 173 0.92 -7.68 -1.54
N LYS A 174 -0.12 -8.51 -1.42
CA LYS A 174 -0.26 -9.74 -2.20
C LYS A 174 -0.32 -9.42 -3.68
N ILE A 175 -1.20 -8.50 -4.09
CA ILE A 175 -1.32 -8.08 -5.49
C ILE A 175 0.02 -7.56 -6.01
N TYR A 176 0.70 -6.68 -5.25
CA TYR A 176 2.00 -6.15 -5.64
C TYR A 176 3.06 -7.25 -5.84
N ARG A 177 3.08 -8.26 -4.97
CA ARG A 177 3.98 -9.41 -5.10
C ARG A 177 3.65 -10.32 -6.29
N GLU A 178 2.40 -10.34 -6.74
CA GLU A 178 1.96 -11.09 -7.94
C GLU A 178 2.21 -10.32 -9.25
N VAL A 179 2.56 -9.02 -9.21
CA VAL A 179 2.78 -8.21 -10.43
C VAL A 179 3.75 -8.89 -11.41
N PRO A 180 4.93 -9.39 -11.01
CA PRO A 180 5.83 -10.08 -11.95
C PRO A 180 5.18 -11.31 -12.63
N TRP A 181 4.30 -12.02 -11.92
CA TRP A 181 3.57 -13.17 -12.46
C TRP A 181 2.47 -12.78 -13.45
N ALA A 182 1.97 -11.55 -13.41
CA ALA A 182 1.07 -11.04 -14.45
C ALA A 182 1.84 -10.50 -15.67
N ARG A 183 3.08 -10.03 -15.46
CA ARG A 183 3.90 -9.34 -16.45
C ARG A 183 4.76 -10.27 -17.31
N ILE A 184 5.27 -11.36 -16.76
CA ILE A 184 6.27 -12.22 -17.42
C ILE A 184 5.65 -13.38 -18.24
N PRO A 185 4.70 -14.18 -17.68
CA PRO A 185 4.13 -15.30 -18.41
C PRO A 185 3.34 -14.85 -19.65
N GLY A 186 3.51 -15.59 -20.76
CA GLY A 186 2.91 -15.24 -22.05
C GLY A 186 3.66 -14.14 -22.83
N GLY A 187 4.82 -13.70 -22.33
CA GLY A 187 5.66 -12.66 -22.93
C GLY A 187 5.82 -11.48 -21.98
N SER A 188 7.06 -11.06 -21.73
CA SER A 188 7.33 -9.84 -20.98
C SER A 188 6.92 -8.61 -21.78
N GLU A 189 6.80 -7.44 -21.13
CA GLU A 189 6.48 -6.21 -21.84
C GLU A 189 7.46 -5.93 -22.98
N ASP A 190 8.76 -6.11 -22.76
CA ASP A 190 9.77 -5.85 -23.79
C ASP A 190 9.55 -6.70 -25.04
N VAL A 191 9.17 -7.97 -24.86
CA VAL A 191 8.91 -8.90 -25.97
C VAL A 191 7.60 -8.56 -26.68
N LEU A 192 6.54 -8.27 -25.93
CA LEU A 192 5.22 -8.00 -26.51
C LEU A 192 5.15 -6.63 -27.18
N LEU A 193 5.87 -5.62 -26.66
CA LEU A 193 5.98 -4.31 -27.29
C LEU A 193 6.78 -4.37 -28.60
N ASP A 194 7.83 -5.21 -28.65
CA ASP A 194 8.58 -5.46 -29.89
C ASP A 194 7.77 -6.27 -30.92
N LEU A 195 7.02 -7.29 -30.47
CA LEU A 195 6.12 -8.05 -31.35
C LEU A 195 5.06 -7.15 -32.00
N ALA A 196 4.60 -6.12 -31.30
CA ALA A 196 3.55 -5.24 -31.78
C ALA A 196 3.92 -4.37 -32.99
N ILE A 197 5.22 -4.17 -33.24
CA ILE A 197 5.73 -3.32 -34.32
C ILE A 197 6.31 -4.13 -35.49
N ARG A 198 6.21 -5.46 -35.44
CA ARG A 198 6.67 -6.40 -36.47
C ARG A 198 5.49 -6.97 -37.23
#